data_AF-A0A4Q6DUY4-F1
#
_entry.id   AF-A0A4Q6DUY4-F1
#
_cell.length_a   1.000
_cell.length_b   1.000
_cell.length_c   1.000
_cell.angle_alpha   90.00
_cell.angle_beta   90.00
_cell.angle_gamma   90.00
#
_symmetry.space_group_name_H-M   'P 1'
#
loop_
_entity.id
_entity.type
_entity.pdbx_description
1 polymer ?
#
loop_
_entity_poly.entity_id
_entity_poly.type
_entity_poly.pdbx_seq_one_letter_code
_entity_poly.pdbx_strand_id
1 'polypeptide(L)'
;MEDTTKSNIQPKYIFKSVLFCVVFTGLLVIFSFAKGFIPGEYERLAHGIAGTLAAFLTTALFLTFDRKRFSDIGLEFERKTIGKFFVGFIIGVVIMGLMVIGVLYFTNVSVELNRGTSLLYFLLVTLPILPMAFMEELAFRAYPLEILKDKIGIRLAIFITSMLFALYHLLNGWSIASAFFGTRYLGLNIWSGSHLL
;
A
#
# COMPACT_ATOMS: atom_id res chain seq x y z
N MET A 1 23.08 -35.14 7.42
CA MET A 1 22.01 -34.71 6.50
C MET A 1 22.02 -33.19 6.56
N GLU A 2 22.93 -32.62 5.80
CA GLU A 2 23.39 -31.24 5.94
C GLU A 2 23.31 -30.64 4.54
N ASP A 3 22.25 -29.87 4.30
CA ASP A 3 22.20 -28.93 3.18
C ASP A 3 21.49 -27.68 3.67
N THR A 4 22.18 -26.96 4.55
CA THR A 4 21.83 -25.59 4.92
C THR A 4 21.99 -24.73 3.67
N THR A 5 20.88 -24.55 2.96
CA THR A 5 20.68 -23.59 1.86
C THR A 5 21.37 -22.27 2.20
N LYS A 6 22.57 -22.05 1.65
CA LYS A 6 23.20 -20.74 1.65
C LYS A 6 22.34 -19.85 0.76
N SER A 7 21.41 -19.13 1.39
CA SER A 7 20.76 -17.95 0.81
C SER A 7 21.88 -16.99 0.43
N ASN A 8 22.34 -17.08 -0.81
CA ASN A 8 23.35 -16.18 -1.32
C ASN A 8 22.65 -14.83 -1.53
N ILE A 9 22.67 -13.99 -0.50
CA ILE A 9 22.10 -12.65 -0.54
C ILE A 9 22.74 -11.95 -1.73
N GLN A 10 21.93 -11.43 -2.65
CA GLN A 10 22.41 -10.75 -3.85
C GLN A 10 22.22 -9.24 -3.67
N PRO A 11 23.23 -8.48 -3.16
CA PRO A 11 23.05 -7.09 -2.73
C PRO A 11 22.60 -6.17 -3.86
N LYS A 12 22.98 -6.51 -5.11
CA LYS A 12 22.55 -5.81 -6.32
C LYS A 12 21.02 -5.70 -6.44
N TYR A 13 20.28 -6.74 -6.10
CA TYR A 13 18.82 -6.74 -6.24
C TYR A 13 18.12 -6.02 -5.09
N ILE A 14 18.69 -6.12 -3.89
CA ILE A 14 18.25 -5.29 -2.75
C ILE A 14 18.42 -3.81 -3.11
N PHE A 15 19.60 -3.42 -3.60
CA PHE A 15 19.86 -2.06 -4.04
C PHE A 15 18.89 -1.61 -5.13
N LYS A 16 18.59 -2.45 -6.13
CA LYS A 16 17.58 -2.15 -7.15
C LYS A 16 16.19 -1.90 -6.56
N SER A 17 15.75 -2.74 -5.62
CA SER A 17 14.45 -2.57 -4.96
C SER A 17 14.39 -1.30 -4.12
N VAL A 18 15.48 -0.96 -3.41
CA VAL A 18 15.58 0.32 -2.69
C VAL A 18 15.51 1.49 -3.68
N LEU A 19 16.32 1.45 -4.75
CA LEU A 19 16.36 2.49 -5.77
C LEU A 19 14.98 2.69 -6.41
N PHE A 20 14.26 1.61 -6.70
CA PHE A 20 12.88 1.67 -7.19
C PHE A 20 11.99 2.45 -6.23
N CYS A 21 11.98 2.11 -4.94
CA CYS A 21 11.15 2.78 -3.94
C CYS A 21 11.54 4.26 -3.78
N VAL A 22 12.84 4.60 -3.88
CA VAL A 22 13.31 6.00 -3.84
C VAL A 22 12.81 6.77 -5.07
N VAL A 23 12.92 6.21 -6.28
CA VAL A 23 12.44 6.86 -7.52
C VAL A 23 10.93 7.05 -7.46
N PHE A 24 10.18 6.03 -7.03
CA PHE A 24 8.73 6.13 -6.83
C PHE A 24 8.37 7.26 -5.85
N THR A 25 9.01 7.28 -4.68
CA THR A 25 8.75 8.31 -3.65
C THR A 25 9.11 9.70 -4.17
N GLY A 26 10.24 9.83 -4.90
CA GLY A 26 10.63 11.08 -5.53
C GLY A 26 9.60 11.59 -6.55
N LEU A 27 9.12 10.71 -7.44
CA LEU A 27 8.07 11.05 -8.39
C LEU A 27 6.75 11.42 -7.70
N LEU A 28 6.39 10.72 -6.62
CA LEU A 28 5.19 11.02 -5.84
C LEU A 28 5.27 12.41 -5.18
N VAL A 29 6.45 12.78 -4.66
CA VAL A 29 6.69 14.12 -4.10
C VAL A 29 6.60 15.18 -5.20
N ILE A 30 7.20 14.94 -6.36
CA ILE A 30 7.13 15.85 -7.52
C ILE A 30 5.67 16.08 -7.93
N PHE A 31 4.89 15.01 -8.09
CA PHE A 31 3.47 15.15 -8.43
C PHE A 31 2.63 15.74 -7.30
N SER A 32 3.07 15.62 -6.05
CA SER A 32 2.39 16.24 -4.92
C SER A 32 2.47 17.77 -4.93
N PHE A 33 3.44 18.39 -5.60
CA PHE A 33 3.44 19.84 -5.80
C PHE A 33 2.28 20.31 -6.70
N ALA A 34 1.75 19.45 -7.57
CA ALA A 34 0.58 19.78 -8.38
C ALA A 34 -0.73 19.82 -7.57
N LYS A 35 -0.74 19.36 -6.32
CA LYS A 35 -1.92 19.38 -5.44
C LYS A 35 -2.43 20.79 -5.16
N GLY A 36 -1.54 21.80 -5.18
CA GLY A 36 -1.91 23.20 -4.93
C GLY A 36 -2.92 23.79 -5.93
N PHE A 37 -3.14 23.11 -7.06
CA PHE A 37 -4.10 23.52 -8.09
C PHE A 37 -5.47 22.82 -7.95
N ILE A 38 -5.65 21.93 -6.98
CA ILE A 38 -6.81 21.06 -6.85
C ILE A 38 -7.63 21.48 -5.62
N PRO A 39 -8.97 21.58 -5.71
CA PRO A 39 -9.80 21.84 -4.53
C PRO A 39 -9.61 20.77 -3.45
N GLY A 40 -9.58 21.16 -2.18
CA GLY A 40 -9.28 20.27 -1.06
C GLY A 40 -10.16 19.03 -0.97
N GLU A 41 -11.43 19.12 -1.42
CA GLU A 41 -12.38 18.00 -1.47
C GLU A 41 -11.89 16.83 -2.35
N TYR A 42 -11.10 17.11 -3.38
CA TYR A 42 -10.59 16.11 -4.33
C TYR A 42 -9.11 15.77 -4.09
N GLU A 43 -8.46 16.36 -3.08
CA GLU A 43 -7.02 16.23 -2.85
C GLU A 43 -6.60 14.76 -2.68
N ARG A 44 -7.38 13.98 -1.91
CA ARG A 44 -7.10 12.56 -1.66
C ARG A 44 -7.19 11.73 -2.94
N LEU A 45 -8.20 11.99 -3.77
CA LEU A 45 -8.40 11.30 -5.03
C LEU A 45 -7.27 11.64 -6.00
N ALA A 46 -6.97 12.94 -6.13
CA ALA A 46 -5.88 13.42 -6.96
C ALA A 46 -4.53 12.85 -6.53
N HIS A 47 -4.28 12.76 -5.22
CA HIS A 47 -3.07 12.14 -4.70
C HIS A 47 -2.99 10.66 -5.06
N GLY A 48 -4.07 9.89 -4.90
CA GLY A 48 -4.12 8.48 -5.28
C GLY A 48 -3.90 8.26 -6.78
N ILE A 49 -4.51 9.10 -7.63
CA ILE A 49 -4.33 9.03 -9.09
C ILE A 49 -2.89 9.39 -9.46
N ALA A 50 -2.37 10.50 -8.94
CA ALA A 50 -1.00 10.93 -9.18
C ALA A 50 0.01 9.88 -8.72
N GLY A 51 -0.20 9.28 -7.55
CA GLY A 51 0.66 8.21 -7.06
C GLY A 51 0.54 6.92 -7.87
N THR A 52 -0.65 6.59 -8.37
CA THR A 52 -0.82 5.48 -9.31
C THR A 52 -0.03 5.73 -10.60
N LEU A 53 -0.09 6.95 -11.15
CA LEU A 53 0.72 7.34 -12.30
C LEU A 53 2.22 7.25 -12.01
N ALA A 54 2.67 7.73 -10.85
CA ALA A 54 4.07 7.63 -10.43
C ALA A 54 4.53 6.17 -10.31
N ALA A 55 3.71 5.32 -9.70
CA ALA A 55 3.99 3.88 -9.55
C ALA A 55 4.06 3.19 -10.92
N PHE A 56 3.12 3.49 -11.84
CA PHE A 56 3.16 2.96 -13.20
C PHE A 56 4.39 3.44 -13.98
N LEU A 57 4.72 4.72 -13.93
CA LEU A 57 5.90 5.29 -14.60
C LEU A 57 7.19 4.65 -14.08
N THR A 58 7.34 4.53 -12.76
CA THR A 58 8.50 3.89 -12.14
C THR A 58 8.59 2.42 -12.55
N THR A 59 7.46 1.71 -12.53
CA THR A 59 7.38 0.30 -12.97
C THR A 59 7.79 0.15 -14.43
N ALA A 60 7.22 0.95 -15.33
CA ALA A 60 7.53 0.92 -16.76
C ALA A 60 9.00 1.23 -17.04
N LEU A 61 9.57 2.23 -16.35
CA LEU A 61 10.97 2.61 -16.49
C LEU A 61 11.91 1.45 -16.12
N PHE A 62 11.69 0.84 -14.95
CA PHE A 62 12.53 -0.26 -14.49
C PHE A 62 12.34 -1.55 -15.29
N LEU A 63 11.12 -1.85 -15.72
CA LEU A 63 10.87 -2.96 -16.64
C LEU A 63 11.60 -2.77 -17.97
N THR A 64 11.64 -1.55 -18.49
CA THR A 64 12.37 -1.22 -19.73
C THR A 64 13.87 -1.43 -19.55
N PHE A 65 14.45 -0.97 -18.43
CA PHE A 65 15.87 -1.19 -18.13
C PHE A 65 16.22 -2.67 -17.94
N ASP A 66 15.35 -3.45 -17.31
CA ASP A 66 15.57 -4.87 -17.06
C ASP A 66 15.07 -5.77 -18.21
N ARG A 67 14.59 -5.18 -19.32
CA ARG A 67 14.01 -5.87 -20.49
C ARG A 67 12.95 -6.91 -20.12
N LYS A 68 12.18 -6.61 -19.07
CA LYS A 68 11.07 -7.42 -18.57
C LYS A 68 9.73 -6.87 -19.06
N ARG A 69 8.72 -7.72 -19.05
CA ARG A 69 7.33 -7.35 -19.35
C ARG A 69 6.53 -7.22 -18.06
N PHE A 70 5.38 -6.55 -18.13
CA PHE A 70 4.43 -6.48 -17.02
C PHE A 70 3.95 -7.88 -16.56
N SER A 71 3.94 -8.84 -17.49
CA SER A 71 3.72 -10.26 -17.21
C SER A 71 4.69 -10.86 -16.19
N ASP A 72 5.95 -10.45 -16.25
CA ASP A 72 7.04 -11.04 -15.47
C ASP A 72 7.02 -10.56 -14.00
N ILE A 73 6.18 -9.57 -13.70
CA ILE A 73 5.96 -9.05 -12.34
C ILE A 73 4.53 -9.35 -11.85
N GLY A 74 3.83 -10.29 -12.50
CA GLY A 74 2.48 -10.71 -12.12
C GLY A 74 1.39 -9.69 -12.41
N LEU A 75 1.68 -8.64 -13.17
CA LEU A 75 0.70 -7.63 -13.57
C LEU A 75 -0.02 -8.06 -14.86
N GLU A 76 -0.75 -9.18 -14.78
CA GLU A 76 -1.58 -9.70 -15.87
C GLU A 76 -3.06 -9.70 -15.52
N PHE A 77 -3.89 -9.27 -16.45
CA PHE A 77 -5.33 -9.34 -16.30
C PHE A 77 -5.85 -10.70 -16.77
N GLU A 78 -5.93 -11.65 -15.84
CA GLU A 78 -6.52 -12.97 -16.08
C GLU A 78 -8.01 -12.97 -15.71
N ARG A 79 -8.81 -13.84 -16.34
CA ARG A 79 -10.23 -14.04 -15.93
C ARG A 79 -10.38 -14.44 -14.46
N LYS A 80 -9.36 -15.11 -13.89
CA LYS A 80 -9.33 -15.51 -12.48
C LYS A 80 -8.99 -14.35 -11.53
N THR A 81 -8.49 -13.23 -12.03
CA THR A 81 -8.12 -12.05 -11.22
C THR A 81 -9.31 -11.51 -10.45
N ILE A 82 -10.50 -11.48 -11.06
CA ILE A 82 -11.73 -11.04 -10.38
C ILE A 82 -12.06 -11.99 -9.21
N GLY A 83 -11.94 -13.31 -9.41
CA GLY A 83 -12.15 -14.28 -8.33
C GLY A 83 -11.15 -14.12 -7.19
N LYS A 84 -9.86 -13.96 -7.51
CA LYS A 84 -8.79 -13.69 -6.53
C LYS A 84 -9.05 -12.40 -5.75
N PHE A 85 -9.55 -11.35 -6.42
CA PHE A 85 -9.93 -10.09 -5.79
C PHE A 85 -11.04 -10.29 -4.74
N PHE A 86 -12.12 -11.00 -5.08
CA PHE A 86 -13.20 -11.27 -4.12
C PHE A 86 -12.75 -12.12 -2.93
N VAL A 87 -11.89 -13.12 -3.16
CA VAL A 87 -11.29 -13.91 -2.07
C VAL A 87 -10.45 -13.00 -1.16
N GLY A 88 -9.60 -12.15 -1.73
CA GLY A 88 -8.80 -11.18 -0.97
C GLY A 88 -9.68 -10.19 -0.20
N PHE A 89 -10.76 -9.71 -0.80
CA PHE A 89 -11.74 -8.84 -0.17
C PHE A 89 -12.39 -9.50 1.05
N ILE A 90 -12.86 -10.75 0.92
CA ILE A 90 -13.44 -11.51 2.04
C ILE A 90 -12.42 -11.71 3.17
N ILE A 91 -11.19 -12.09 2.83
CA ILE A 91 -10.11 -12.24 3.82
C ILE A 91 -9.87 -10.90 4.54
N GLY A 92 -9.84 -9.79 3.81
CA GLY A 92 -9.69 -8.44 4.38
C GLY A 92 -10.82 -8.08 5.33
N VAL A 93 -12.08 -8.35 4.95
CA VAL A 93 -13.26 -8.14 5.81
C VAL A 93 -13.18 -8.97 7.08
N VAL A 94 -12.78 -10.25 6.98
CA VAL A 94 -12.62 -11.13 8.14
C VAL A 94 -11.52 -10.62 9.08
N ILE A 95 -10.34 -10.28 8.55
CA ILE A 95 -9.23 -9.77 9.37
C ILE A 95 -9.63 -8.46 10.04
N MET A 96 -10.23 -7.53 9.31
CA MET A 96 -10.68 -6.25 9.88
C MET A 96 -11.77 -6.46 10.94
N GLY A 97 -12.71 -7.38 10.69
CA GLY A 97 -13.74 -7.76 11.67
C GLY A 97 -13.13 -8.32 12.96
N LEU A 98 -12.12 -9.20 12.85
CA LEU A 98 -11.39 -9.73 14.01
C LEU A 98 -10.65 -8.63 14.77
N MET A 99 -10.06 -7.65 14.08
CA MET A 99 -9.42 -6.50 14.72
C MET A 99 -10.42 -5.65 15.49
N VAL A 100 -11.59 -5.36 14.91
CA VAL A 100 -12.66 -4.61 15.58
C VAL A 100 -13.16 -5.38 16.80
N ILE A 101 -13.41 -6.69 16.69
CA ILE A 101 -13.80 -7.53 17.83
C ILE A 101 -12.75 -7.50 18.93
N GLY A 102 -11.45 -7.58 18.57
CA GLY A 102 -10.36 -7.45 19.53
C GLY A 102 -10.42 -6.12 20.29
N VAL A 103 -10.59 -4.99 19.59
CA VAL A 103 -10.72 -3.68 20.22
C VAL A 103 -11.92 -3.63 21.17
N LEU A 104 -13.09 -4.11 20.76
CA LEU A 104 -14.30 -4.13 21.59
C LEU A 104 -14.15 -5.03 22.83
N TYR A 105 -13.39 -6.12 22.73
CA TYR A 105 -13.18 -7.05 23.84
C TYR A 105 -12.16 -6.53 24.86
N PHE A 106 -11.08 -5.88 24.39
CA PHE A 106 -9.98 -5.42 25.25
C PHE A 106 -10.12 -3.97 25.73
N THR A 107 -11.15 -3.24 25.28
CA THR A 107 -11.36 -1.83 25.65
C THR A 107 -12.82 -1.57 25.99
N ASN A 108 -13.12 -0.44 26.65
CA ASN A 108 -14.50 -0.04 26.95
C ASN A 108 -15.18 0.73 25.80
N VAL A 109 -14.76 0.48 24.56
CA VAL A 109 -15.34 1.12 23.36
C VAL A 109 -16.58 0.36 22.92
N SER A 110 -17.61 1.08 22.46
CA SER A 110 -18.82 0.51 21.88
C SER A 110 -19.00 0.93 20.43
N VAL A 111 -19.78 0.15 19.67
CA VAL A 111 -20.11 0.48 18.29
C VAL A 111 -21.40 1.30 18.27
N GLU A 112 -21.33 2.51 17.72
CA GLU A 112 -22.49 3.35 17.50
C GLU A 112 -22.79 3.49 16.01
N LEU A 113 -24.08 3.45 15.66
CA LEU A 113 -24.51 3.66 14.28
C LEU A 113 -24.58 5.17 14.00
N ASN A 114 -23.77 5.65 13.05
CA ASN A 114 -23.84 7.04 12.61
C ASN A 114 -25.07 7.25 11.70
N ARG A 115 -26.19 7.70 12.29
CA ARG A 115 -27.45 8.00 11.56
C ARG A 115 -27.38 9.22 10.65
N GLY A 116 -26.34 10.05 10.78
CA GLY A 116 -26.14 11.24 9.96
C GLY A 116 -25.44 10.97 8.62
N THR A 117 -25.07 9.71 8.34
CA THR A 117 -24.34 9.32 7.13
C THR A 117 -25.16 8.39 6.26
N SER A 118 -25.20 8.68 4.96
CA SER A 118 -25.75 7.74 3.98
C SER A 118 -24.69 6.78 3.47
N LEU A 119 -25.10 5.57 3.08
CA LEU A 119 -24.20 4.58 2.47
C LEU A 119 -23.49 5.16 1.24
N LEU A 120 -24.20 5.93 0.42
CA LEU A 120 -23.64 6.56 -0.77
C LEU A 120 -22.53 7.55 -0.41
N TYR A 121 -22.75 8.39 0.61
CA TYR A 121 -21.74 9.33 1.08
C TYR A 121 -20.49 8.61 1.59
N PHE A 122 -20.68 7.54 2.39
CA PHE A 122 -19.58 6.71 2.85
C PHE A 122 -18.77 6.13 1.69
N LEU A 123 -19.43 5.57 0.66
CA LEU A 123 -18.76 5.01 -0.51
C LEU A 123 -17.98 6.09 -1.29
N LEU A 124 -18.53 7.30 -1.44
CA LEU A 124 -17.86 8.40 -2.14
C LEU A 124 -16.61 8.90 -1.38
N VAL A 125 -16.70 9.04 -0.05
CA VAL A 125 -15.58 9.52 0.78
C VAL A 125 -14.47 8.46 0.91
N THR A 126 -14.82 7.18 0.82
CA THR A 126 -13.85 6.07 0.86
C THR A 126 -13.29 5.69 -0.50
N LEU A 127 -13.91 6.10 -1.60
CA LEU A 127 -13.47 5.84 -2.97
C LEU A 127 -11.98 6.18 -3.22
N PRO A 128 -11.41 7.30 -2.71
CA PRO A 128 -10.00 7.63 -2.89
C PRO A 128 -9.04 6.59 -2.30
N ILE A 129 -9.49 5.74 -1.37
CA ILE A 129 -8.67 4.69 -0.77
C ILE A 129 -8.28 3.64 -1.81
N LEU A 130 -9.13 3.38 -2.81
CA LEU A 130 -8.84 2.38 -3.85
C LEU A 130 -7.59 2.71 -4.68
N PRO A 131 -7.46 3.90 -5.32
CA PRO A 131 -6.25 4.24 -6.04
C PRO A 131 -5.02 4.39 -5.12
N MET A 132 -5.21 4.83 -3.87
CA MET A 132 -4.11 4.88 -2.89
C MET A 132 -3.59 3.49 -2.50
N ALA A 133 -4.48 2.53 -2.25
CA ALA A 133 -4.08 1.16 -1.97
C ALA A 133 -3.44 0.50 -3.22
N PHE A 134 -3.98 0.80 -4.40
CA PHE A 134 -3.47 0.26 -5.65
C PHE A 134 -2.06 0.79 -5.99
N MET A 135 -1.81 2.10 -5.82
CA MET A 135 -0.46 2.65 -6.05
C MET A 135 0.58 2.02 -5.13
N GLU A 136 0.23 1.75 -3.87
CA GLU A 136 1.12 1.13 -2.89
C GLU A 136 1.40 -0.33 -3.26
N GLU A 137 0.37 -1.11 -3.63
CA GLU A 137 0.57 -2.48 -4.10
C GLU A 137 1.47 -2.53 -5.34
N LEU A 138 1.26 -1.62 -6.31
CA LEU A 138 2.08 -1.52 -7.50
C LEU A 138 3.53 -1.14 -7.18
N ALA A 139 3.72 -0.18 -6.27
CA ALA A 139 5.04 0.34 -5.92
C ALA A 139 5.89 -0.63 -5.09
N PHE A 140 5.29 -1.45 -4.23
CA PHE A 140 6.05 -2.30 -3.30
C PHE A 140 5.94 -3.80 -3.59
N ARG A 141 4.79 -4.25 -4.13
CA ARG A 141 4.52 -5.68 -4.33
C ARG A 141 4.63 -6.17 -5.77
N ALA A 142 4.57 -5.27 -6.76
CA ALA A 142 4.77 -5.68 -8.15
C ALA A 142 6.27 -5.86 -8.45
N TYR A 143 6.99 -4.78 -8.79
CA TYR A 143 8.39 -4.91 -9.21
C TYR A 143 9.36 -5.30 -8.07
N PRO A 144 9.38 -4.61 -6.90
CA PRO A 144 10.40 -4.87 -5.89
C PRO A 144 10.30 -6.25 -5.23
N LEU A 145 9.07 -6.69 -4.91
CA LEU A 145 8.83 -8.00 -4.29
C LEU A 145 9.15 -9.14 -5.24
N GLU A 146 8.69 -9.08 -6.49
CA GLU A 146 8.89 -10.15 -7.47
C GLU A 146 10.37 -10.39 -7.76
N ILE A 147 11.15 -9.31 -7.95
CA ILE A 147 12.59 -9.45 -8.17
C ILE A 147 13.32 -10.02 -6.97
N LEU A 148 12.95 -9.62 -5.75
CA LEU A 148 13.57 -10.16 -4.54
C LEU A 148 13.15 -11.62 -4.32
N LYS A 149 11.89 -11.95 -4.56
CA LYS A 149 11.35 -13.31 -4.45
C LYS A 149 12.15 -14.29 -5.30
N ASP A 150 12.42 -13.91 -6.56
CA ASP A 150 13.15 -14.75 -7.51
C ASP A 150 14.63 -14.95 -7.16
N LYS A 151 15.25 -14.02 -6.43
CA LYS A 151 16.72 -14.00 -6.22
C LYS A 151 17.18 -14.37 -4.82
N ILE A 152 16.41 -14.01 -3.80
CA ILE A 152 16.75 -14.23 -2.39
C ILE A 152 15.65 -14.96 -1.61
N GLY A 153 14.58 -15.36 -2.29
CA GLY A 153 13.47 -16.13 -1.72
C GLY A 153 12.38 -15.26 -1.09
N ILE A 154 11.18 -15.84 -1.00
CA ILE A 154 9.96 -15.13 -0.60
C ILE A 154 10.01 -14.53 0.82
N ARG A 155 10.62 -15.23 1.79
CA ARG A 155 10.63 -14.78 3.19
C ARG A 155 11.42 -13.49 3.36
N LEU A 156 12.63 -13.43 2.80
CA LEU A 156 13.46 -12.23 2.83
C LEU A 156 12.87 -11.12 1.95
N ALA A 157 12.27 -11.47 0.81
CA ALA A 157 11.60 -10.51 -0.06
C ALA A 157 10.45 -9.78 0.66
N ILE A 158 9.59 -10.52 1.37
CA ILE A 158 8.51 -9.94 2.20
C ILE A 158 9.09 -9.06 3.29
N PHE A 159 10.11 -9.52 4.02
CA PHE A 159 10.72 -8.73 5.09
C PHE A 159 11.26 -7.39 4.57
N ILE A 160 12.09 -7.42 3.51
CA ILE A 160 12.71 -6.22 2.94
C ILE A 160 11.65 -5.26 2.38
N THR A 161 10.70 -5.75 1.60
CA THR A 161 9.64 -4.89 1.04
C THR A 161 8.74 -4.30 2.12
N SER A 162 8.46 -5.04 3.20
CA SER A 162 7.71 -4.52 4.36
C SER A 162 8.48 -3.42 5.10
N MET A 163 9.81 -3.55 5.23
CA MET A 163 10.66 -2.48 5.80
C MET A 163 10.67 -1.24 4.90
N LEU A 164 10.77 -1.40 3.58
CA LEU A 164 10.71 -0.28 2.63
C LEU A 164 9.36 0.43 2.67
N PHE A 165 8.27 -0.32 2.80
CA PHE A 165 6.93 0.21 2.97
C PHE A 165 6.77 1.03 4.26
N ALA A 166 7.26 0.51 5.39
CA ALA A 166 7.26 1.23 6.66
C ALA A 166 8.10 2.51 6.60
N LEU A 167 9.29 2.46 6.00
CA LEU A 167 10.15 3.63 5.82
C LEU A 167 9.49 4.70 4.93
N TYR A 168 8.83 4.29 3.86
CA TYR A 168 8.05 5.19 3.01
C TYR A 168 6.99 5.96 3.82
N HIS A 169 6.27 5.30 4.73
CA HIS A 169 5.32 5.99 5.59
C HIS A 169 5.98 6.94 6.59
N LEU A 170 7.12 6.56 7.18
CA LEU A 170 7.89 7.42 8.08
C LEU A 170 8.33 8.72 7.36
N LEU A 171 8.79 8.61 6.10
CA LEU A 171 9.15 9.76 5.27
C LEU A 171 7.95 10.64 4.91
N ASN A 172 6.75 10.04 4.81
CA ASN A 172 5.49 10.77 4.64
C ASN A 172 4.92 11.30 5.98
N GLY A 173 5.70 11.31 7.06
CA GLY A 173 5.35 11.95 8.32
C GLY A 173 4.59 11.05 9.32
N TRP A 174 4.51 9.73 9.06
CA TRP A 174 3.91 8.82 10.03
C TRP A 174 4.83 8.60 11.22
N SER A 175 4.26 8.44 12.42
CA SER A 175 5.05 8.00 13.58
C SER A 175 5.61 6.59 13.37
N ILE A 176 6.72 6.27 14.04
CA ILE A 176 7.35 4.94 13.99
C ILE A 176 6.32 3.86 14.35
N ALA A 177 5.56 4.05 15.43
CA ALA A 177 4.53 3.09 15.82
C ALA A 177 3.48 2.87 14.71
N SER A 178 2.98 3.95 14.08
CA SER A 178 2.00 3.82 12.99
C SER A 178 2.57 3.20 11.72
N ALA A 179 3.83 3.49 11.38
CA ALA A 179 4.48 2.97 10.19
C ALA A 179 4.74 1.46 10.25
N PHE A 180 5.05 0.93 11.44
CA PHE A 180 5.33 -0.50 11.64
C PHE A 180 4.10 -1.32 12.06
N PHE A 181 3.16 -0.74 12.81
CA PHE A 181 1.98 -1.46 13.32
C PHE A 181 0.67 -1.12 12.58
N GLY A 182 0.70 -0.18 11.63
CA GLY A 182 -0.39 0.12 10.69
C GLY A 182 -1.65 0.81 11.27
N THR A 183 -1.82 0.86 12.60
CA THR A 183 -3.15 1.08 13.21
C THR A 183 -3.47 2.48 13.75
N ARG A 184 -2.67 3.52 13.49
CA ARG A 184 -3.03 4.87 13.98
C ARG A 184 -3.88 5.69 13.00
N TYR A 185 -3.69 5.55 11.69
CA TYR A 185 -4.32 6.46 10.71
C TYR A 185 -5.74 6.09 10.28
N LEU A 186 -6.10 4.79 10.26
CA LEU A 186 -7.44 4.37 9.81
C LEU A 186 -8.52 4.56 10.90
N GLY A 187 -8.16 4.40 12.19
CA GLY A 187 -9.12 4.50 13.29
C GLY A 187 -9.34 5.91 13.85
N LEU A 188 -8.31 6.76 13.88
CA LEU A 188 -8.37 8.06 14.57
C LEU A 188 -8.75 9.25 13.68
N ASN A 189 -8.47 9.23 12.36
CA ASN A 189 -8.91 10.32 11.48
C ASN A 189 -10.41 10.29 11.17
N ILE A 190 -11.07 9.14 11.34
CA ILE A 190 -12.55 9.08 11.32
C ILE A 190 -13.13 9.74 12.58
N TRP A 191 -12.39 9.76 13.69
CA TRP A 191 -12.82 10.33 14.96
C TRP A 191 -12.39 11.81 15.15
N SER A 192 -11.31 12.25 14.50
CA SER A 192 -10.83 13.64 14.58
C SER A 192 -11.73 14.68 13.88
N GLY A 193 -12.74 14.25 13.10
CA GLY A 193 -13.69 15.13 12.43
C GLY A 193 -14.87 15.59 13.31
N SER A 194 -15.02 15.08 14.54
CA SER A 194 -16.18 15.37 15.41
C SER A 194 -15.91 16.42 16.51
N HIS A 195 -14.84 17.21 16.39
CA HIS A 195 -14.52 18.28 17.36
C HIS A 195 -14.50 19.70 16.77
N LEU A 196 -15.16 19.92 15.62
CA LEU A 196 -15.35 21.26 15.03
C LEU A 196 -16.81 21.55 14.65
N LEU A 197 -17.77 21.08 15.45
CA LEU A 197 -19.12 21.64 15.56
C LEU A 197 -19.59 21.60 17.01
#